data_AF-A0A7V7XNP5-F1
#
_entry.id   AF-A0A7V7XNP5-F1
#
_cell.length_a   1.000
_cell.length_b   1.000
_cell.length_c   1.000
_cell.angle_alpha   90.00
_cell.angle_beta   90.00
_cell.angle_gamma   90.00
#
_symmetry.space_group_name_H-M   'P 1'
#
loop_
_entity.id
_entity.type
_entity.pdbx_description
1 polymer ?
#
loop_
_entity_poly.entity_id
_entity_poly.type
_entity_poly.pdbx_seq_one_letter_code
_entity_poly.pdbx_strand_id
1 'polypeptide(L)'
;MKFEPKQPPRLFKVGNSVKFDMQDCGTLRLEPDEQVTFVTGSGAEYDVARKDWGFYATPSLNGRLEQFGLRGVLIKNRGTGRYFILLVERGREAQFDAYCEQENLAVIDWLDSGDALDALAARLEAPR
;
A
#
# COMPACT_ATOMS: atom_id res chain seq x y z
N MET A 1 -10.20 12.72 -15.76
CA MET A 1 -8.86 12.20 -15.43
C MET A 1 -7.86 12.67 -16.47
N LYS A 2 -6.58 12.82 -16.12
CA LYS A 2 -5.49 13.13 -17.06
C LYS A 2 -4.23 12.33 -16.73
N PHE A 3 -3.73 11.54 -17.67
CA PHE A 3 -2.45 10.84 -17.53
C PHE A 3 -1.35 11.57 -18.31
N GLU A 4 -0.21 11.82 -17.66
CA GLU A 4 0.97 12.51 -18.20
C GLU A 4 2.16 11.53 -18.19
N PRO A 5 2.38 10.74 -19.26
CA PRO A 5 3.45 9.72 -19.28
C PRO A 5 4.85 10.33 -19.40
N LYS A 6 5.85 9.64 -18.84
CA LYS A 6 7.28 9.92 -19.03
C LYS A 6 7.88 8.89 -19.97
N GLN A 7 8.35 9.33 -21.14
CA GLN A 7 8.94 8.47 -22.16
C GLN A 7 10.31 9.02 -22.61
N PRO A 8 11.44 8.36 -22.23
CA PRO A 8 11.52 7.18 -21.36
C PRO A 8 11.14 7.49 -19.89
N PRO A 9 10.80 6.47 -19.07
CA PRO A 9 10.62 6.66 -17.63
C PRO A 9 11.87 7.23 -16.96
N ARG A 10 11.70 8.05 -15.93
CA ARG A 10 12.83 8.56 -15.14
C ARG A 10 13.32 7.47 -14.19
N LEU A 11 14.61 7.14 -14.27
CA LEU A 11 15.25 6.18 -13.35
C LEU A 11 15.77 6.87 -12.09
N PHE A 12 15.64 6.20 -10.95
CA PHE A 12 16.24 6.62 -9.69
C PHE A 12 16.51 5.42 -8.76
N LYS A 13 17.53 5.55 -7.91
CA LYS A 13 17.97 4.47 -7.01
C LYS A 13 17.17 4.46 -5.70
N VAL A 14 16.76 3.27 -5.25
CA VAL A 14 16.05 3.01 -3.98
C VAL A 14 16.62 1.79 -3.26
N GLY A 15 16.08 1.46 -2.06
CA GLY A 15 16.50 0.36 -1.20
C GLY A 15 17.55 0.78 -0.16
N ASN A 16 17.54 0.19 1.04
CA ASN A 16 18.49 0.46 2.12
C ASN A 16 19.74 -0.38 1.93
N SER A 17 19.56 -1.71 1.88
CA SER A 17 20.65 -2.70 1.83
C SER A 17 21.07 -3.02 0.40
N VAL A 18 20.10 -3.35 -0.47
CA VAL A 18 20.34 -3.61 -1.89
C VAL A 18 19.78 -2.44 -2.70
N LYS A 19 20.64 -1.83 -3.53
CA LYS A 19 20.22 -0.71 -4.39
C LYS A 19 19.68 -1.24 -5.72
N PHE A 20 18.50 -0.76 -6.12
CA PHE A 20 17.92 -1.07 -7.42
C PHE A 20 17.32 0.19 -8.07
N ASP A 21 17.13 0.15 -9.39
CA ASP A 21 16.50 1.23 -10.14
C ASP A 21 14.98 1.09 -10.10
N MET A 22 14.31 2.18 -9.73
CA MET A 22 12.87 2.34 -9.85
C MET A 22 12.55 3.26 -11.02
N GLN A 23 11.47 2.96 -11.73
CA GLN A 23 11.00 3.70 -12.91
C GLN A 23 9.81 4.59 -12.54
N ASP A 24 9.99 5.90 -12.68
CA ASP A 24 8.92 6.89 -12.57
C ASP A 24 8.30 7.08 -13.97
N CYS A 25 7.17 6.41 -14.19
CA CYS A 25 6.52 6.26 -15.50
C CYS A 25 5.60 7.42 -15.91
N GLY A 26 5.28 8.35 -15.00
CA GLY A 26 4.36 9.45 -15.28
C GLY A 26 3.55 9.90 -14.08
N THR A 27 2.62 10.81 -14.33
CA THR A 27 1.72 11.38 -13.32
C THR A 27 0.27 11.16 -13.75
N LEU A 28 -0.58 10.66 -12.86
CA LEU A 28 -2.03 10.59 -13.08
C LEU A 28 -2.74 11.63 -12.21
N ARG A 29 -3.58 12.45 -12.83
CA ARG A 29 -4.44 13.44 -12.16
C ARG A 29 -5.88 12.96 -12.20
N LEU A 30 -6.51 12.93 -11.04
CA LEU A 30 -7.92 12.61 -10.85
C LEU A 30 -8.65 13.87 -10.39
N GLU A 31 -9.78 14.16 -11.01
CA GLU A 31 -10.75 15.12 -10.49
C GLU A 31 -11.49 14.51 -9.28
N PRO A 32 -12.15 15.32 -8.44
CA PRO A 32 -13.07 14.79 -7.44
C PRO A 32 -14.02 13.77 -8.07
N ASP A 33 -14.19 12.65 -7.38
CA ASP A 33 -15.13 11.57 -7.70
C ASP A 33 -14.70 10.69 -8.87
N GLU A 34 -13.43 10.79 -9.26
CA GLU A 34 -12.78 9.86 -10.19
C GLU A 34 -11.97 8.79 -9.46
N GLN A 35 -11.86 7.63 -10.09
CA GLN A 35 -11.15 6.46 -9.58
C GLN A 35 -10.31 5.84 -10.70
N VAL A 36 -9.14 5.31 -10.31
CA VAL A 36 -8.30 4.46 -11.17
C VAL A 36 -8.04 3.13 -10.48
N THR A 37 -8.03 2.05 -11.25
CA THR A 37 -7.67 0.71 -10.77
C THR A 37 -6.30 0.34 -11.31
N PHE A 38 -5.39 -0.04 -10.41
CA PHE A 38 -4.13 -0.69 -10.77
C PHE A 38 -4.33 -2.19 -10.69
N VAL A 39 -3.92 -2.92 -11.73
CA VAL A 39 -4.07 -4.38 -11.81
C VAL A 39 -2.69 -5.03 -11.85
N THR A 40 -2.48 -6.08 -11.04
CA THR A 40 -1.23 -6.85 -11.05
C THR A 40 -1.26 -7.91 -12.13
N GLY A 41 -0.10 -8.52 -12.43
CA GLY A 41 -0.03 -9.64 -13.38
C GLY A 41 -0.80 -10.89 -12.92
N SER A 42 -1.15 -10.99 -11.63
CA SER A 42 -1.98 -12.09 -11.09
C SER A 42 -3.48 -11.78 -11.12
N GLY A 43 -3.87 -10.57 -11.51
CA GLY A 43 -5.26 -10.10 -11.54
C GLY A 43 -5.73 -9.44 -10.24
N ALA A 44 -4.85 -9.19 -9.27
CA ALA A 44 -5.20 -8.41 -8.08
C ALA A 44 -5.47 -6.95 -8.43
N GLU A 45 -6.39 -6.29 -7.73
CA GLU A 45 -6.84 -4.93 -8.02
C GLU A 45 -6.61 -3.96 -6.86
N TYR A 46 -6.10 -2.76 -7.17
CA TYR A 46 -5.90 -1.67 -6.22
C TYR A 46 -6.55 -0.38 -6.75
N ASP A 47 -7.66 0.01 -6.13
CA ASP A 47 -8.33 1.26 -6.49
C ASP A 47 -7.78 2.45 -5.69
N VAL A 48 -7.55 3.56 -6.38
CA VAL A 48 -7.35 4.87 -5.77
C VAL A 48 -8.44 5.81 -6.27
N ALA A 49 -9.22 6.35 -5.35
CA ALA A 49 -10.31 7.28 -5.64
C ALA A 49 -10.05 8.66 -5.05
N ARG A 50 -10.27 9.71 -5.84
CA ARG A 50 -10.18 11.11 -5.39
C ARG A 50 -11.54 11.58 -4.89
N LYS A 51 -11.55 12.37 -3.83
CA LYS A 51 -12.70 13.16 -3.34
C LYS A 51 -12.24 14.58 -3.06
N ASP A 52 -13.15 15.56 -2.99
CA ASP A 52 -12.77 16.97 -2.73
C ASP A 52 -11.77 17.17 -1.60
N TRP A 53 -11.90 16.39 -0.52
CA TRP A 53 -11.05 16.44 0.66
C TRP A 53 -9.71 15.68 0.55
N GLY A 54 -9.47 14.87 -0.49
CA GLY A 54 -8.27 14.04 -0.61
C GLY A 54 -8.47 12.75 -1.39
N PHE A 55 -7.95 11.65 -0.86
CA PHE A 55 -8.01 10.34 -1.49
C PHE A 55 -8.50 9.28 -0.52
N TYR A 56 -9.31 8.36 -1.02
CA TYR A 56 -9.29 7.01 -0.47
C TYR A 56 -7.95 6.39 -0.86
N ALA A 57 -7.11 6.16 0.15
CA ALA A 57 -5.79 5.56 -0.07
C ALA A 57 -5.90 4.11 -0.53
N THR A 58 -6.97 3.40 -0.17
CA THR A 58 -7.25 2.01 -0.59
C THR A 58 -8.77 1.77 -0.64
N PRO A 59 -9.23 0.68 -1.30
CA PRO A 59 -10.54 0.08 -1.00
C PRO A 59 -10.66 -0.30 0.49
N SER A 60 -11.85 -0.71 0.92
CA SER A 60 -12.05 -1.19 2.30
C SER A 60 -11.10 -2.34 2.62
N LEU A 61 -10.38 -2.19 3.74
CA LEU A 61 -9.24 -3.05 4.09
C LEU A 61 -9.67 -4.50 4.39
N ASN A 62 -10.81 -4.67 5.06
CA ASN A 62 -11.45 -5.96 5.38
C ASN A 62 -12.65 -6.28 4.46
N GLY A 63 -12.63 -5.76 3.23
CA GLY A 63 -13.70 -5.98 2.26
C GLY A 63 -13.13 -6.09 0.85
N ARG A 64 -13.26 -5.02 0.06
CA ARG A 64 -12.88 -5.05 -1.36
C ARG A 64 -11.39 -5.34 -1.56
N LEU A 65 -10.52 -4.74 -0.73
CA LEU A 65 -9.08 -4.94 -0.88
C LEU A 65 -8.71 -6.44 -0.73
N GLU A 66 -9.27 -7.08 0.31
CA GLU A 66 -9.08 -8.50 0.62
C GLU A 66 -9.66 -9.42 -0.46
N GLN A 67 -10.84 -9.09 -1.00
CA GLN A 67 -11.48 -9.77 -2.13
C GLN A 67 -10.69 -9.61 -3.44
N PHE A 68 -10.02 -8.48 -3.62
CA PHE A 68 -9.14 -8.19 -4.75
C PHE A 68 -7.74 -8.79 -4.61
N GLY A 69 -7.54 -9.67 -3.63
CA GLY A 69 -6.29 -10.41 -3.47
C GLY A 69 -5.15 -9.57 -2.90
N LEU A 70 -5.45 -8.42 -2.28
CA LEU A 70 -4.47 -7.57 -1.60
C LEU A 70 -4.72 -7.53 -0.10
N ARG A 71 -3.63 -7.45 0.67
CA ARG A 71 -3.64 -7.43 2.13
C ARG A 71 -2.96 -6.16 2.61
N GLY A 72 -3.66 -5.33 3.37
CA GLY A 72 -3.09 -4.11 3.96
C GLY A 72 -2.21 -4.44 5.16
N VAL A 73 -1.03 -3.83 5.25
CA VAL A 73 -0.11 -4.02 6.38
C VAL A 73 0.51 -2.70 6.81
N LEU A 74 0.50 -2.43 8.12
CA LEU A 74 1.20 -1.32 8.73
C LEU A 74 2.61 -1.79 9.12
N ILE A 75 3.63 -1.10 8.60
CA ILE A 75 5.03 -1.38 8.93
C ILE A 75 5.70 -0.17 9.54
N LYS A 76 6.80 -0.42 10.25
CA LYS A 76 7.74 0.60 10.71
C LYS A 76 9.13 0.29 10.17
N ASN A 77 9.76 1.26 9.52
CA ASN A 77 11.18 1.18 9.23
C ASN A 77 11.97 1.40 10.53
N ARG A 78 12.74 0.41 11.00
CA ARG A 78 13.41 0.48 12.30
C ARG A 78 14.54 1.51 12.32
N GLY A 79 15.23 1.71 11.21
CA GLY A 79 16.35 2.66 11.10
C GLY A 79 15.91 4.14 11.09
N THR A 80 14.80 4.44 10.44
CA THR A 80 14.29 5.82 10.30
C THR A 80 13.16 6.16 11.28
N GLY A 81 12.55 5.15 11.90
CA GLY A 81 11.38 5.29 12.77
C GLY A 81 10.06 5.61 12.05
N ARG A 82 10.07 5.72 10.72
CA ARG A 82 8.90 6.06 9.90
C ARG A 82 7.95 4.87 9.74
N TYR A 83 6.66 5.17 9.66
CA TYR A 83 5.61 4.18 9.42
C TYR A 83 5.08 4.27 7.99
N PHE A 84 4.66 3.15 7.44
CA PHE A 84 4.11 3.04 6.09
C PHE A 84 2.97 2.03 6.06
N ILE A 85 2.01 2.24 5.17
CA ILE A 85 1.03 1.22 4.79
C ILE A 85 1.49 0.61 3.46
N LEU A 86 1.61 -0.70 3.42
CA LEU A 86 1.91 -1.47 2.22
C LEU A 86 0.72 -2.38 1.87
N LEU A 87 0.66 -2.78 0.61
CA LEU A 87 -0.32 -3.73 0.09
C LEU A 87 0.43 -4.97 -0.41
N VAL A 88 0.07 -6.14 0.11
CA VAL A 88 0.73 -7.42 -0.20
C VAL A 88 -0.24 -8.30 -0.98
N GLU A 89 0.18 -8.78 -2.15
CA GLU A 89 -0.59 -9.78 -2.89
C GLU A 89 -0.71 -11.09 -2.09
N ARG A 90 -1.90 -11.67 -2.03
CA ARG A 90 -2.14 -12.95 -1.37
C ARG A 90 -1.24 -14.04 -1.97
N GLY A 91 -0.58 -14.81 -1.13
CA GLY A 91 0.41 -15.82 -1.55
C GLY A 91 1.81 -15.27 -1.79
N ARG A 92 2.04 -13.96 -1.57
CA ARG A 92 3.37 -13.32 -1.64
C ARG A 92 3.96 -12.96 -0.27
N GLU A 93 3.39 -13.47 0.80
CA GLU A 93 3.78 -13.16 2.18
C GLU A 93 5.25 -13.51 2.43
N ALA A 94 5.73 -14.67 1.97
CA ALA A 94 7.12 -15.07 2.16
C ALA A 94 8.11 -14.12 1.46
N GLN A 95 7.77 -13.61 0.27
CA GLN A 95 8.59 -12.61 -0.41
C GLN A 95 8.56 -11.27 0.32
N PHE A 96 7.40 -10.91 0.87
CA PHE A 96 7.24 -9.71 1.68
C PHE A 96 8.06 -9.78 2.99
N ASP A 97 8.05 -10.92 3.68
CA ASP A 97 8.83 -11.13 4.90
C ASP A 97 10.33 -11.00 4.62
N ALA A 98 10.82 -11.64 3.55
CA ALA A 98 12.21 -11.49 3.11
C ALA A 98 12.58 -10.03 2.79
N TYR A 99 11.66 -9.28 2.17
CA TYR A 99 11.84 -7.85 1.92
C TYR A 99 11.90 -7.05 3.23
N CYS A 100 11.03 -7.34 4.21
CA CYS A 100 11.05 -6.69 5.52
C CYS A 100 12.36 -6.95 6.27
N GLU A 101 12.90 -8.17 6.21
CA GLU A 101 14.21 -8.49 6.77
C GLU A 101 15.32 -7.69 6.10
N GLN A 102 15.36 -7.71 4.76
CA GLN A 102 16.38 -7.01 3.97
C GLN A 102 16.39 -5.50 4.25
N GLU A 103 15.21 -4.89 4.34
CA GLU A 103 15.04 -3.43 4.44
C GLU A 103 14.95 -2.92 5.88
N ASN A 104 15.15 -3.81 6.86
CA ASN A 104 15.06 -3.53 8.30
C ASN A 104 13.70 -2.93 8.70
N LEU A 105 12.63 -3.60 8.28
CA LEU A 105 11.25 -3.23 8.57
C LEU A 105 10.67 -4.16 9.64
N ALA A 106 9.81 -3.60 10.48
CA ALA A 106 8.96 -4.33 11.41
C ALA A 106 7.52 -4.28 10.91
N VAL A 107 6.86 -5.44 10.84
CA VAL A 107 5.40 -5.48 10.75
C VAL A 107 4.85 -5.05 12.11
N ILE A 108 4.00 -4.04 12.11
CA ILE A 108 3.30 -3.56 13.30
C ILE A 108 1.97 -4.27 13.42
N ASP A 109 1.20 -4.29 12.32
CA ASP A 109 -0.07 -4.99 12.29
C ASP A 109 -0.49 -5.31 10.84
N TRP A 110 -1.23 -6.41 10.70
CA TRP A 110 -1.97 -6.70 9.47
C TRP A 110 -3.35 -6.07 9.59
N LEU A 111 -3.72 -5.25 8.60
CA LEU A 111 -4.94 -4.46 8.62
C LEU A 111 -6.04 -5.08 7.74
N ASP A 112 -5.94 -6.35 7.43
CA ASP A 112 -6.62 -7.03 6.33
C ASP A 112 -7.78 -7.94 6.76
N SER A 113 -8.14 -7.94 8.04
CA SER A 113 -9.24 -8.75 8.57
C SER A 113 -10.11 -7.95 9.53
N GLY A 114 -11.38 -8.36 9.66
CA GLY A 114 -12.30 -7.80 10.65
C GLY A 114 -11.72 -7.92 12.05
N ASP A 115 -11.27 -9.12 12.44
CA ASP A 115 -10.70 -9.37 13.77
C ASP A 115 -9.54 -8.44 14.13
N ALA A 116 -8.58 -8.24 13.22
CA ALA A 116 -7.45 -7.34 13.47
C ALA A 116 -7.90 -5.87 13.59
N LEU A 117 -8.81 -5.43 12.72
CA LEU A 117 -9.33 -4.06 12.74
C LEU A 117 -10.22 -3.81 13.96
N ASP A 118 -11.05 -4.78 14.35
CA ASP A 118 -11.95 -4.69 15.50
C ASP A 118 -11.15 -4.69 16.81
N ALA A 119 -10.05 -5.44 16.89
CA ALA A 119 -9.11 -5.36 18.01
C ALA A 119 -8.47 -3.96 18.15
N LEU A 120 -8.15 -3.30 17.02
CA LEU A 120 -7.72 -1.91 17.02
C LEU A 120 -8.85 -0.96 17.41
N ALA A 121 -10.06 -1.17 16.90
CA ALA A 121 -11.23 -0.35 17.17
C ALA A 121 -11.65 -0.41 18.64
N ALA A 122 -11.51 -1.55 19.30
CA ALA A 122 -11.79 -1.71 20.73
C ALA A 122 -10.99 -0.74 21.62
N ARG A 123 -9.84 -0.24 21.14
CA ARG A 123 -9.04 0.78 21.84
C ARG A 123 -9.71 2.16 21.88
N LEU A 124 -10.69 2.42 21.02
CA LEU A 124 -11.49 3.65 21.06
C LEU A 124 -12.42 3.67 22.27
N GLU A 125 -12.86 2.51 22.72
CA GLU A 125 -13.81 2.34 23.83
C GLU A 125 -13.11 2.14 25.18
N ALA A 126 -11.80 1.85 25.17
CA ALA A 126 -11.02 1.74 26.40
C ALA A 126 -10.92 3.10 27.11
N PRO A 127 -11.17 3.17 28.44
CA PRO A 127 -10.97 4.40 29.20
C PRO A 127 -9.51 4.88 29.08
N ARG A 128 -9.34 6.16 28.76
CA ARG A 128 -8.03 6.81 28.61
C ARG A 128 -7.39 7.14 29.94
#